data_AF-A0A812UW36-F1
#
_entry.id   AF-A0A812UW36-F1
#
_cell.length_a   1.000
_cell.length_b   1.000
_cell.length_c   1.000
_cell.angle_alpha   90.00
_cell.angle_beta   90.00
_cell.angle_gamma   90.00
#
_symmetry.space_group_name_H-M   'P 1'
#
loop_
_entity.id
_entity.type
_entity.pdbx_description
1 polymer ?
#
loop_
_entity_poly.entity_id
_entity_poly.type
_entity_poly.pdbx_seq_one_letter_code
_entity_poly.pdbx_strand_id
1 'polypeptide(L)'
;MVKQMIMGQGKTTVVCPLLVLMLADGKQLVVLVVPGALLDMSRRVLRATFASVLTKKVGTFECERSSAFDPHLLRKLEKAKTSGAAVVTVPTSVKSLMLRMVELMMKLQAKGKEADTAVTETRSQVRQLSQALALFRQGAVLMDEVDVVLHPLKSELNFPYGPKEPLDGSSPRAFRWTLPMHLFEAFFLAQAILKAGGKIPANAEARTEEQARTVAALEVRATSVRTWAEISAIAAAASDDTWRPLPRLFPQVSFRMLLDALVPDVDSRSHFAVNIGARDGIIHDQVYPLFKEGYGGLAIEADAAFQDRLASNLAAVNGSNAIFVVMEAAQPPSINALFQKFRVPFDFDCLKIDIDSIDLPILQSILLSGYSPKLIMIEMNPDIPPPFQIYLEFDPQCVCDEAKGAYGASADAIYREASLRGYSLIAFESFDKDSPRPRTEHNMWFVRNDLLGRNADNPLVSWRGMVRMYWAQMARLDCIHVGVLTPTAQDMCPNHQIREVFVELGGQNASWPFARMSSYVAQQDPLSSMHLASFWRWQFERHLCTKACKFSAAVARGDG
;
A
#
# COMPACT_ATOMS: atom_id res chain seq x y z
N MET A 1 -29.67 -58.47 -30.26
CA MET A 1 -28.36 -58.12 -29.66
C MET A 1 -28.54 -58.00 -28.15
N VAL A 2 -27.68 -58.62 -27.34
CA VAL A 2 -27.74 -58.58 -25.87
C VAL A 2 -26.40 -58.03 -25.36
N LYS A 3 -26.43 -57.03 -24.47
CA LYS A 3 -25.23 -56.53 -23.79
C LYS A 3 -25.18 -57.14 -22.39
N GLN A 4 -24.26 -58.07 -22.19
CA GLN A 4 -24.01 -58.64 -20.86
C GLN A 4 -23.18 -57.65 -20.03
N MET A 5 -23.70 -57.26 -18.87
CA MET A 5 -22.96 -56.52 -17.84
C MET A 5 -22.58 -57.51 -16.72
N ILE A 6 -21.31 -57.58 -16.36
CA ILE A 6 -20.82 -58.53 -15.36
C ILE A 6 -21.10 -57.96 -13.97
N MET A 7 -22.07 -58.55 -13.27
CA MET A 7 -22.42 -58.17 -11.90
C MET A 7 -21.19 -58.35 -10.99
N GLY A 8 -20.83 -57.31 -10.24
CA GLY A 8 -19.62 -57.28 -9.40
C GLY A 8 -18.44 -56.50 -9.98
N GLN A 9 -18.45 -56.11 -11.27
CA GLN A 9 -17.39 -55.27 -11.88
C GLN A 9 -17.44 -53.77 -11.48
N GLY A 10 -18.18 -53.43 -10.43
CA GLY A 10 -18.20 -52.10 -9.83
C GLY A 10 -19.35 -51.18 -10.26
N LYS A 11 -19.45 -50.06 -9.54
CA LYS A 11 -20.50 -49.05 -9.68
C LYS A 11 -20.48 -48.39 -11.07
N THR A 12 -19.29 -48.03 -11.55
CA THR A 12 -19.05 -47.35 -12.83
C THR A 12 -19.47 -48.19 -14.04
N THR A 13 -19.28 -49.52 -13.97
CA THR A 13 -19.47 -50.42 -15.12
C THR A 13 -20.90 -50.92 -15.26
N VAL A 14 -21.65 -51.01 -14.15
CA VAL A 14 -22.99 -51.63 -14.14
C VAL A 14 -24.08 -50.65 -13.67
N VAL A 15 -23.90 -50.05 -12.50
CA VAL A 15 -24.93 -49.19 -11.87
C VAL A 15 -25.07 -47.88 -12.64
N CYS A 16 -23.95 -47.24 -12.99
CA CYS A 16 -23.98 -45.95 -13.65
C CYS A 16 -24.68 -45.99 -15.03
N PRO A 17 -24.41 -46.94 -15.95
CA PRO A 17 -25.16 -47.05 -17.20
C PRO A 17 -26.67 -47.28 -17.00
N LEU A 18 -27.07 -48.07 -16.00
CA LEU A 18 -28.49 -48.29 -15.68
C LEU A 18 -29.17 -47.01 -15.20
N LEU A 19 -28.54 -46.26 -14.30
CA LEU A 19 -29.06 -44.96 -13.84
C LEU A 19 -29.17 -43.95 -14.98
N VAL A 20 -28.17 -43.88 -15.88
CA VAL A 20 -28.23 -43.05 -17.08
C VAL A 20 -29.38 -43.48 -18.00
N LEU A 21 -29.62 -44.78 -18.14
CA LEU A 21 -30.73 -45.30 -18.95
C LEU A 21 -32.08 -44.81 -18.41
N MET A 22 -32.26 -44.85 -17.09
CA MET A 22 -33.49 -44.45 -16.39
C MET A 22 -33.69 -42.93 -16.35
N LEU A 23 -32.62 -42.15 -16.07
CA LEU A 23 -32.73 -40.72 -15.81
C LEU A 23 -32.66 -39.85 -17.06
N ALA A 24 -31.96 -40.30 -18.10
CA ALA A 24 -31.76 -39.50 -19.32
C ALA A 24 -32.93 -39.68 -20.29
N ASP A 25 -34.13 -39.27 -19.86
CA ASP A 25 -35.42 -39.46 -20.55
C ASP A 25 -35.81 -38.30 -21.49
N GLY A 26 -34.96 -37.27 -21.59
CA GLY A 26 -35.23 -36.07 -22.38
C GLY A 26 -35.75 -34.88 -21.57
N LYS A 27 -36.20 -35.09 -20.33
CA LYS A 27 -36.84 -34.04 -19.49
C LYS A 27 -35.85 -33.24 -18.67
N GLN A 28 -34.71 -33.82 -18.33
CA GLN A 28 -33.64 -33.21 -17.53
C GLN A 28 -32.26 -33.53 -18.08
N LEU A 29 -31.28 -32.67 -17.77
CA LEU A 29 -29.88 -32.93 -18.11
C LEU A 29 -29.32 -33.97 -17.15
N VAL A 30 -28.73 -35.05 -17.67
CA VAL A 30 -28.05 -36.06 -16.85
C VAL A 30 -26.55 -35.90 -16.96
N VAL A 31 -25.93 -35.61 -15.82
CA VAL A 31 -24.49 -35.34 -15.73
C VAL A 31 -23.84 -36.38 -14.84
N LEU A 32 -22.84 -37.09 -15.36
CA LEU A 32 -21.97 -37.96 -14.59
C LEU A 32 -20.69 -37.19 -14.24
N VAL A 33 -20.49 -36.91 -12.96
CA VAL A 33 -19.29 -36.27 -12.40
C VAL A 33 -18.37 -37.34 -11.85
N VAL A 34 -17.14 -37.41 -12.38
CA VAL A 34 -16.13 -38.38 -11.97
C VAL A 34 -14.79 -37.68 -11.66
N PRO A 35 -13.90 -38.30 -10.88
CA PRO A 35 -12.52 -37.83 -10.77
C PRO A 35 -11.84 -37.74 -12.13
N GLY A 36 -10.93 -36.78 -12.30
CA GLY A 36 -10.23 -36.55 -13.59
C GLY A 36 -9.57 -37.80 -14.16
N ALA A 37 -8.95 -38.63 -13.31
CA ALA A 37 -8.32 -39.88 -13.70
C ALA A 37 -9.30 -40.93 -14.29
N LEU A 38 -10.60 -40.83 -13.97
CA LEU A 38 -11.63 -41.78 -14.43
C LEU A 38 -12.42 -41.28 -15.64
N LEU A 39 -12.24 -40.03 -16.08
CA LEU A 39 -13.03 -39.40 -17.15
C LEU A 39 -13.06 -40.25 -18.44
N ASP A 40 -11.88 -40.67 -18.92
CA ASP A 40 -11.76 -41.46 -20.13
C ASP A 40 -12.30 -42.89 -19.98
N MET A 41 -12.11 -43.49 -18.81
CA MET A 41 -12.66 -44.81 -18.50
C MET A 41 -14.18 -44.77 -18.52
N SER A 42 -14.81 -43.89 -17.72
CA SER A 42 -16.26 -43.80 -17.59
C SER A 42 -16.94 -43.45 -18.92
N ARG A 43 -16.32 -42.58 -19.72
CA ARG A 43 -16.77 -42.27 -21.08
C ARG A 43 -16.76 -43.49 -22.00
N ARG A 44 -15.66 -44.25 -22.01
CA ARG A 44 -15.53 -45.47 -22.84
C ARG A 44 -16.54 -46.53 -22.44
N VAL A 45 -16.73 -46.74 -21.14
CA VAL A 45 -17.71 -47.68 -20.59
C VAL A 45 -19.12 -47.31 -21.04
N LEU A 46 -19.55 -46.07 -20.84
CA LEU A 46 -20.89 -45.64 -21.26
C LEU A 46 -21.10 -45.77 -22.78
N ARG A 47 -20.11 -45.34 -23.58
CA ARG A 47 -20.18 -45.47 -25.05
C ARG A 47 -20.25 -46.94 -25.48
N ALA A 48 -19.43 -47.82 -24.91
CA ALA A 48 -19.42 -49.24 -25.25
C ALA A 48 -20.70 -49.97 -24.80
N THR A 49 -21.34 -49.51 -23.74
CA THR A 49 -22.62 -50.05 -23.27
C THR A 49 -23.76 -49.61 -24.18
N PHE A 50 -23.83 -48.31 -24.52
CA PHE A 50 -24.91 -47.76 -25.35
C PHE A 50 -24.71 -47.89 -26.86
N ALA A 51 -23.54 -48.34 -27.34
CA ALA A 51 -23.32 -48.56 -28.78
C ALA A 51 -24.11 -49.74 -29.36
N SER A 52 -24.52 -50.69 -28.51
CA SER A 52 -24.91 -52.04 -28.96
C SER A 52 -26.43 -52.27 -28.99
N VAL A 53 -27.14 -51.98 -27.90
CA VAL A 53 -28.56 -52.37 -27.75
C VAL A 53 -29.49 -51.16 -27.66
N LEU A 54 -29.11 -50.14 -26.88
CA LEU A 54 -29.90 -48.93 -26.66
C LEU A 54 -29.02 -47.70 -26.90
N THR A 55 -29.30 -46.98 -27.97
CA THR A 55 -28.46 -45.88 -28.46
C THR A 55 -28.71 -44.59 -27.68
N LYS A 56 -27.92 -44.37 -26.62
CA LYS A 56 -27.79 -43.06 -25.97
C LYS A 56 -26.49 -42.38 -26.38
N LYS A 57 -26.56 -41.08 -26.63
CA LYS A 57 -25.36 -40.26 -26.89
C LYS A 57 -24.62 -40.02 -25.59
N VAL A 58 -23.29 -40.06 -25.65
CA VAL A 58 -22.42 -39.78 -24.52
C VAL A 58 -21.47 -38.64 -24.90
N GLY A 59 -21.73 -37.47 -24.33
CA GLY A 59 -20.93 -36.26 -24.48
C GLY A 59 -19.93 -36.10 -23.33
N THR A 60 -18.89 -35.31 -23.58
CA THR A 60 -17.95 -34.86 -22.54
C THR A 60 -18.11 -33.35 -22.37
N PHE A 61 -18.19 -32.88 -21.14
CA PHE A 61 -18.16 -31.45 -20.82
C PHE A 61 -16.85 -31.10 -20.13
N GLU A 62 -16.07 -30.25 -20.79
CA GLU A 62 -14.82 -29.70 -20.29
C GLU A 62 -14.89 -28.17 -20.39
N CYS A 63 -14.48 -27.51 -19.31
CA CYS A 63 -14.41 -26.06 -19.28
C CYS A 63 -13.18 -25.65 -18.51
N GLU A 64 -12.30 -24.89 -19.16
CA GLU A 64 -11.15 -24.25 -18.54
C GLU A 64 -11.35 -22.74 -18.52
N ARG A 65 -10.85 -22.07 -17.48
CA ARG A 65 -10.82 -20.60 -17.43
C ARG A 65 -10.10 -19.98 -18.63
N SER A 66 -8.98 -20.58 -19.04
CA SER A 66 -8.11 -20.11 -20.14
C SER A 66 -8.76 -20.18 -21.52
N SER A 67 -9.74 -21.07 -21.70
CA SER A 67 -10.36 -21.30 -23.01
C SER A 67 -11.19 -20.10 -23.47
N ALA A 68 -11.29 -19.87 -24.77
CA ALA A 68 -12.26 -18.91 -25.32
C ALA A 68 -13.71 -19.34 -24.97
N PHE A 69 -14.63 -18.38 -24.91
CA PHE A 69 -16.03 -18.69 -24.60
C PHE A 69 -16.64 -19.38 -25.80
N ASP A 70 -17.23 -20.57 -25.63
CA ASP A 70 -17.95 -21.26 -26.71
C ASP A 70 -19.39 -20.72 -26.81
N PRO A 71 -19.74 -19.96 -27.88
CA PRO A 71 -21.09 -19.43 -28.06
C PRO A 71 -22.16 -20.51 -28.24
N HIS A 72 -21.75 -21.75 -28.52
CA HIS A 72 -22.64 -22.90 -28.71
C HIS A 72 -22.82 -23.74 -27.44
N LEU A 73 -22.19 -23.38 -26.32
CA LEU A 73 -22.21 -24.15 -25.10
C LEU A 73 -23.64 -24.45 -24.63
N LEU A 74 -24.47 -23.41 -24.52
CA LEU A 74 -25.86 -23.53 -24.07
C LEU A 74 -26.65 -24.48 -24.99
N ARG A 75 -26.58 -24.27 -26.30
CA ARG A 75 -27.26 -25.11 -27.30
C ARG A 75 -26.80 -26.57 -27.24
N LYS A 76 -25.51 -26.82 -26.98
CA LYS A 76 -24.97 -28.18 -26.81
C LYS A 76 -25.56 -28.87 -25.58
N LEU A 77 -25.67 -28.16 -24.46
CA LEU A 77 -26.28 -28.69 -23.22
C LEU A 77 -27.78 -28.93 -23.37
N GLU A 78 -28.50 -27.99 -24.00
CA GLU A 78 -29.93 -28.15 -24.31
C GLU A 78 -30.16 -29.36 -25.22
N LYS A 79 -29.34 -29.52 -26.27
CA LYS A 79 -29.41 -30.69 -27.15
C LYS A 79 -29.08 -31.99 -26.42
N ALA A 80 -28.11 -31.98 -25.51
CA ALA A 80 -27.79 -33.14 -24.69
C ALA A 80 -28.99 -33.55 -23.82
N LYS A 81 -29.65 -32.57 -23.18
CA LYS A 81 -30.91 -32.76 -22.44
C LYS A 81 -32.00 -33.35 -23.32
N THR A 82 -32.41 -32.67 -24.40
CA THR A 82 -33.56 -33.09 -25.22
C THR A 82 -33.35 -34.42 -25.93
N SER A 83 -32.10 -34.79 -26.21
CA SER A 83 -31.76 -36.08 -26.82
C SER A 83 -31.59 -37.24 -25.83
N GLY A 84 -31.77 -37.00 -24.53
CA GLY A 84 -31.56 -38.02 -23.50
C GLY A 84 -30.10 -38.50 -23.43
N ALA A 85 -29.15 -37.61 -23.75
CA ALA A 85 -27.72 -37.90 -23.72
C ALA A 85 -27.16 -37.84 -22.29
N ALA A 86 -26.13 -38.64 -22.04
CA ALA A 86 -25.33 -38.54 -20.82
C ALA A 86 -24.17 -37.57 -21.06
N VAL A 87 -23.95 -36.63 -20.13
CA VAL A 87 -22.79 -35.74 -20.14
C VAL A 87 -21.82 -36.18 -19.06
N VAL A 88 -20.61 -36.59 -19.44
CA VAL A 88 -19.55 -36.93 -18.48
C VAL A 88 -18.65 -35.72 -18.27
N THR A 89 -18.33 -35.40 -17.01
CA THR A 89 -17.50 -34.26 -16.66
C THR A 89 -16.69 -34.52 -15.38
N VAL A 90 -15.83 -33.55 -15.04
CA VAL A 90 -15.02 -33.52 -13.83
C VAL A 90 -15.45 -32.35 -12.95
N PRO A 91 -15.27 -32.42 -11.62
CA PRO A 91 -15.67 -31.34 -10.71
C PRO A 91 -15.08 -29.97 -11.09
N THR A 92 -13.83 -29.96 -11.56
CA THR A 92 -13.11 -28.74 -11.95
C THR A 92 -13.73 -28.03 -13.14
N SER A 93 -14.32 -28.75 -14.10
CA SER A 93 -15.00 -28.17 -15.27
C SER A 93 -16.30 -27.47 -14.88
N VAL A 94 -17.09 -28.07 -13.99
CA VAL A 94 -18.32 -27.45 -13.48
C VAL A 94 -18.01 -26.19 -12.66
N LYS A 95 -16.98 -26.27 -11.79
CA LYS A 95 -16.50 -25.12 -11.01
C LYS A 95 -15.95 -24.01 -11.91
N SER A 96 -15.20 -24.35 -12.96
CA SER A 96 -14.67 -23.38 -13.93
C SER A 96 -15.77 -22.63 -14.68
N LEU A 97 -16.89 -23.29 -15.01
CA LEU A 97 -18.05 -22.65 -15.62
C LEU A 97 -18.65 -21.57 -14.72
N MET A 98 -18.81 -21.87 -13.43
CA MET A 98 -19.29 -20.92 -12.42
C MET A 98 -18.31 -19.74 -12.24
N LEU A 99 -17.01 -20.03 -12.09
CA LEU A 99 -16.00 -18.98 -11.93
C LEU A 99 -15.96 -18.05 -13.14
N ARG A 100 -16.08 -18.57 -14.35
CA ARG A 100 -16.13 -17.76 -15.58
C ARG A 100 -17.30 -16.78 -15.59
N MET A 101 -18.46 -17.20 -15.07
CA MET A 101 -19.61 -16.29 -14.92
C MET A 101 -19.31 -15.18 -13.91
N VAL A 102 -18.74 -15.51 -12.75
CA VAL A 102 -18.35 -14.53 -11.72
C VAL A 102 -17.35 -13.51 -12.29
N GLU A 103 -16.36 -13.96 -13.05
CA GLU A 103 -15.38 -13.06 -13.68
C GLU A 103 -16.00 -12.09 -14.67
N LEU A 104 -16.91 -12.56 -15.52
CA LEU A 104 -17.60 -11.70 -16.49
C LEU A 104 -18.56 -10.73 -15.79
N MET A 105 -19.23 -11.14 -14.71
CA MET A 105 -20.06 -10.26 -13.89
C MET A 105 -19.23 -9.13 -13.24
N MET A 106 -18.05 -9.45 -12.72
CA MET A 106 -17.16 -8.43 -12.15
C MET A 106 -16.60 -7.49 -13.22
N LYS A 107 -16.26 -8.00 -14.41
CA LYS A 107 -15.87 -7.16 -15.56
C LYS A 107 -16.97 -6.17 -15.96
N LEU A 108 -18.24 -6.60 -15.89
CA LEU A 108 -19.37 -5.71 -16.11
C LEU A 108 -19.54 -4.66 -15.01
N GLN A 109 -19.28 -5.02 -13.74
CA GLN A 109 -19.33 -4.09 -12.62
C GLN A 109 -18.25 -3.01 -12.70
N ALA A 110 -17.04 -3.37 -13.15
CA ALA A 110 -15.91 -2.45 -13.27
C ALA A 110 -16.05 -1.41 -14.41
N LYS A 111 -16.77 -1.74 -15.49
CA LYS A 111 -16.93 -0.87 -16.68
C LYS A 111 -18.09 0.13 -16.61
N GLY A 112 -18.83 0.21 -15.50
CA GLY A 112 -19.93 1.19 -15.33
C GLY A 112 -21.12 1.01 -16.29
N LYS A 113 -21.97 2.05 -16.43
CA LYS A 113 -23.17 2.07 -17.31
C LYS A 113 -22.86 2.44 -18.77
N GLU A 114 -21.61 2.37 -19.21
CA GLU A 114 -21.26 2.75 -20.59
C GLU A 114 -21.83 1.75 -21.61
N ALA A 115 -22.48 2.28 -22.65
CA ALA A 115 -23.06 1.50 -23.73
C ALA A 115 -22.01 1.19 -24.81
N ASP A 116 -21.08 0.29 -24.48
CA ASP A 116 -20.07 -0.23 -25.41
C ASP A 116 -20.51 -1.59 -26.00
N THR A 117 -20.11 -1.87 -27.23
CA THR A 117 -20.33 -3.14 -27.95
C THR A 117 -19.74 -4.31 -27.14
N ALA A 118 -18.56 -4.11 -26.54
CA ALA A 118 -17.92 -5.13 -25.69
C ALA A 118 -18.70 -5.40 -24.39
N VAL A 119 -19.36 -4.39 -23.81
CA VAL A 119 -20.23 -4.55 -22.64
C VAL A 119 -21.48 -5.36 -23.01
N THR A 120 -22.04 -5.10 -24.19
CA THR A 120 -23.21 -5.83 -24.71
C THR A 120 -22.89 -7.31 -24.96
N GLU A 121 -21.74 -7.60 -25.57
CA GLU A 121 -21.26 -8.97 -25.76
C GLU A 121 -21.04 -9.69 -24.42
N THR A 122 -20.36 -9.03 -23.48
CA THR A 122 -20.10 -9.58 -22.15
C THR A 122 -21.41 -9.90 -21.40
N ARG A 123 -22.43 -9.03 -21.50
CA ARG A 123 -23.77 -9.29 -20.95
C ARG A 123 -24.43 -10.51 -21.59
N SER A 124 -24.29 -10.69 -22.90
CA SER A 124 -24.79 -11.88 -23.61
C SER A 124 -24.13 -13.15 -23.10
N GLN A 125 -22.81 -13.15 -22.93
CA GLN A 125 -22.05 -14.30 -22.40
C GLN A 125 -22.48 -14.65 -20.97
N VAL A 126 -22.67 -13.66 -20.08
CA VAL A 126 -23.16 -13.87 -18.71
C VAL A 126 -24.55 -14.52 -18.72
N ARG A 127 -25.46 -14.07 -19.58
CA ARG A 127 -26.80 -14.69 -19.70
C ARG A 127 -26.72 -16.14 -20.14
N GLN A 128 -25.89 -16.45 -21.14
CA GLN A 128 -25.71 -17.83 -21.61
C GLN A 128 -25.12 -18.75 -20.53
N LEU A 129 -24.13 -18.27 -19.78
CA LEU A 129 -23.55 -19.02 -18.65
C LEU A 129 -24.55 -19.24 -17.52
N SER A 130 -25.34 -18.22 -17.19
CA SER A 130 -26.41 -18.32 -16.19
C SER A 130 -27.45 -19.37 -16.59
N GLN A 131 -27.87 -19.39 -17.86
CA GLN A 131 -28.79 -20.40 -18.39
C GLN A 131 -28.17 -21.80 -18.40
N ALA A 132 -26.88 -21.92 -18.76
CA ALA A 132 -26.17 -23.20 -18.70
C ALA A 132 -26.12 -23.74 -17.26
N LEU A 133 -25.75 -22.91 -16.28
CA LEU A 133 -25.74 -23.28 -14.86
C LEU A 133 -27.14 -23.63 -14.33
N ALA A 134 -28.20 -22.99 -14.84
CA ALA A 134 -29.57 -23.36 -14.53
C ALA A 134 -29.90 -24.79 -15.02
N LEU A 135 -29.41 -25.20 -16.20
CA LEU A 135 -29.57 -26.58 -16.68
C LEU A 135 -28.88 -27.60 -15.77
N PHE A 136 -27.68 -27.29 -15.26
CA PHE A 136 -27.02 -28.14 -14.26
C PHE A 136 -27.82 -28.22 -12.95
N ARG A 137 -28.34 -27.08 -12.46
CA ARG A 137 -29.12 -27.02 -11.22
C ARG A 137 -30.46 -27.76 -11.30
N GLN A 138 -31.09 -27.78 -12.47
CA GLN A 138 -32.35 -28.49 -12.72
C GLN A 138 -32.15 -29.94 -13.19
N GLY A 139 -30.90 -30.36 -13.41
CA GLY A 139 -30.55 -31.69 -13.89
C GLY A 139 -30.40 -32.72 -12.77
N ALA A 140 -30.16 -33.97 -13.18
CA ALA A 140 -29.75 -35.04 -12.28
C ALA A 140 -28.24 -35.24 -12.37
N VAL A 141 -27.56 -35.24 -11.21
CA VAL A 141 -26.13 -35.51 -11.12
C VAL A 141 -25.90 -36.92 -10.58
N LEU A 142 -25.09 -37.69 -11.28
CA LEU A 142 -24.52 -38.94 -10.81
C LEU A 142 -23.07 -38.66 -10.42
N MET A 143 -22.68 -38.97 -9.18
CA MET A 143 -21.32 -38.77 -8.71
C MET A 143 -20.65 -40.13 -8.51
N ASP A 144 -19.53 -40.33 -9.19
CA ASP A 144 -18.67 -41.50 -8.97
C ASP A 144 -17.49 -41.10 -8.08
N GLU A 145 -17.03 -42.01 -7.22
CA GLU A 145 -16.02 -41.73 -6.18
C GLU A 145 -16.34 -40.43 -5.39
N VAL A 146 -17.49 -40.43 -4.71
CA VAL A 146 -18.06 -39.26 -4.01
C VAL A 146 -17.10 -38.68 -2.97
N ASP A 147 -16.28 -39.55 -2.34
CA ASP A 147 -15.25 -39.18 -1.39
C ASP A 147 -14.15 -38.32 -2.04
N VAL A 148 -13.80 -38.58 -3.31
CA VAL A 148 -12.84 -37.78 -4.08
C VAL A 148 -13.52 -36.54 -4.66
N VAL A 149 -14.70 -36.70 -5.23
CA VAL A 149 -15.46 -35.62 -5.91
C VAL A 149 -15.88 -34.52 -4.94
N LEU A 150 -16.21 -34.86 -3.69
CA LEU A 150 -16.61 -33.89 -2.66
C LEU A 150 -15.49 -33.55 -1.67
N HIS A 151 -14.29 -34.13 -1.80
CA HIS A 151 -13.18 -33.84 -0.90
C HIS A 151 -12.87 -32.33 -0.95
N PRO A 152 -12.80 -31.63 0.19
CA PRO A 152 -12.58 -30.18 0.21
C PRO A 152 -11.27 -29.83 -0.48
N LEU A 153 -10.16 -30.53 -0.17
CA LEU A 153 -8.84 -30.26 -0.76
C LEU A 153 -8.58 -30.85 -2.15
N LYS A 154 -9.17 -32.00 -2.52
CA LYS A 154 -8.89 -32.65 -3.82
C LYS A 154 -9.81 -32.17 -4.93
N SER A 155 -11.03 -31.75 -4.56
CA SER A 155 -11.97 -31.16 -5.50
C SER A 155 -11.87 -29.64 -5.56
N GLU A 156 -11.18 -28.99 -4.60
CA GLU A 156 -11.04 -27.53 -4.57
C GLU A 156 -10.44 -27.01 -5.87
N LEU A 157 -11.06 -25.94 -6.37
CA LEU A 157 -10.47 -25.16 -7.44
C LEU A 157 -10.04 -23.83 -6.83
N ASN A 158 -8.84 -23.81 -6.24
CA ASN A 158 -8.22 -22.62 -5.70
C ASN A 158 -7.82 -21.71 -6.86
N PHE A 159 -8.46 -20.54 -6.95
CA PHE A 159 -8.37 -19.72 -8.14
C PHE A 159 -8.07 -18.25 -7.82
N PRO A 160 -6.88 -17.73 -8.21
CA PRO A 160 -6.52 -16.32 -7.99
C PRO A 160 -7.24 -15.41 -9.00
N TYR A 161 -8.03 -14.47 -8.48
CA TYR A 161 -8.70 -13.46 -9.30
C TYR A 161 -7.73 -12.32 -9.68
N GLY A 162 -7.94 -11.72 -10.86
CA GLY A 162 -7.14 -10.58 -11.37
C GLY A 162 -6.42 -10.86 -12.69
N PRO A 163 -5.60 -9.90 -13.17
CA PRO A 163 -4.74 -10.10 -14.34
C PRO A 163 -3.82 -11.32 -14.14
N LYS A 164 -3.59 -12.08 -15.21
CA LYS A 164 -2.64 -13.19 -15.19
C LYS A 164 -1.23 -12.60 -15.17
N GLU A 165 -0.54 -12.76 -14.06
CA GLU A 165 0.90 -12.47 -13.98
C GLU A 165 1.69 -13.77 -14.18
N PRO A 166 2.80 -13.75 -14.95
CA PRO A 166 3.68 -14.91 -15.09
C PRO A 166 4.27 -15.31 -13.73
N LEU A 167 4.00 -16.55 -13.30
CA LEU A 167 4.55 -17.14 -12.07
C LEU A 167 5.99 -17.65 -12.26
N ASP A 168 6.52 -17.59 -13.48
CA ASP A 168 7.80 -18.18 -13.88
C ASP A 168 9.00 -17.25 -13.67
N GLY A 169 8.85 -16.15 -12.95
CA GLY A 169 9.98 -15.28 -12.68
C GLY A 169 10.42 -14.41 -13.87
N SER A 170 9.66 -14.39 -14.98
CA SER A 170 9.99 -13.59 -16.17
C SER A 170 9.61 -12.10 -16.03
N SER A 171 8.86 -11.75 -14.98
CA SER A 171 8.61 -10.36 -14.60
C SER A 171 9.85 -9.79 -13.89
N PRO A 172 10.20 -8.50 -14.08
CA PRO A 172 11.28 -7.82 -13.36
C PRO A 172 11.19 -7.87 -11.82
N ARG A 173 10.07 -8.38 -11.26
CA ARG A 173 9.74 -8.42 -9.83
C ARG A 173 9.83 -9.81 -9.18
N ALA A 174 10.30 -10.85 -9.86
CA ALA A 174 10.19 -12.21 -9.34
C ALA A 174 11.53 -12.96 -9.22
N PHE A 175 11.89 -13.29 -7.98
CA PHE A 175 13.18 -13.86 -7.54
C PHE A 175 13.37 -15.36 -7.85
N ARG A 176 12.90 -15.88 -8.99
CA ARG A 176 12.89 -17.34 -9.29
C ARG A 176 14.27 -17.99 -9.16
N TRP A 177 15.30 -17.32 -9.65
CA TRP A 177 16.69 -17.80 -9.58
C TRP A 177 17.46 -17.16 -8.44
N THR A 178 17.13 -15.93 -8.11
CA THR A 178 17.76 -15.14 -7.05
C THR A 178 17.53 -15.74 -5.67
N LEU A 179 16.31 -16.17 -5.34
CA LEU A 179 16.01 -16.72 -4.01
C LEU A 179 16.75 -18.06 -3.75
N PRO A 180 16.72 -19.06 -4.66
CA PRO A 180 17.56 -20.25 -4.51
C PRO A 180 19.05 -19.90 -4.44
N MET A 181 19.54 -18.96 -5.26
CA MET A 181 20.94 -18.52 -5.22
C MET A 181 21.31 -17.89 -3.86
N HIS A 182 20.46 -17.05 -3.27
CA HIS A 182 20.67 -16.48 -1.94
C HIS A 182 20.59 -17.53 -0.82
N LEU A 183 19.73 -18.54 -0.95
CA LEU A 183 19.72 -19.68 -0.03
C LEU A 183 21.02 -20.50 -0.12
N PHE A 184 21.58 -20.65 -1.32
CA PHE A 184 22.89 -21.27 -1.51
C PHE A 184 24.03 -20.39 -0.97
N GLU A 185 23.97 -19.06 -1.13
CA GLU A 185 24.94 -18.14 -0.52
C GLU A 185 24.96 -18.27 1.01
N ALA A 186 23.80 -18.35 1.66
CA ALA A 186 23.72 -18.59 3.11
C ALA A 186 24.39 -19.90 3.53
N PHE A 187 24.25 -20.96 2.73
CA PHE A 187 24.91 -22.25 2.96
C PHE A 187 26.44 -22.14 2.81
N PHE A 188 26.93 -21.48 1.77
CA PHE A 188 28.36 -21.26 1.57
C PHE A 188 28.97 -20.35 2.64
N LEU A 189 28.22 -19.36 3.11
CA LEU A 189 28.62 -18.49 4.21
C LEU A 189 28.72 -19.26 5.53
N ALA A 190 27.70 -20.07 5.86
CA ALA A 190 27.74 -20.95 7.03
C ALA A 190 28.95 -21.90 6.98
N GLN A 191 29.26 -22.45 5.81
CA GLN A 191 30.44 -23.29 5.61
C GLN A 191 31.75 -22.52 5.81
N ALA A 192 31.83 -21.26 5.35
CA ALA A 192 32.98 -20.40 5.55
C ALA A 192 33.19 -20.02 7.02
N ILE A 193 32.11 -19.71 7.76
CA ILE A 193 32.13 -19.40 9.20
C ILE A 193 32.60 -20.62 10.00
N LEU A 194 32.11 -21.82 9.67
CA LEU A 194 32.56 -23.06 10.30
C LEU A 194 34.06 -23.32 10.06
N LYS A 195 34.55 -23.08 8.85
CA LYS A 195 35.99 -23.18 8.52
C LYS A 195 36.84 -22.12 9.23
N ALA A 196 36.28 -20.95 9.52
CA ALA A 196 36.94 -19.86 10.24
C ALA A 196 36.84 -19.96 11.77
N GLY A 197 36.39 -21.11 12.31
CA GLY A 197 36.28 -21.33 13.75
C GLY A 197 35.19 -20.50 14.43
N GLY A 198 34.09 -20.21 13.73
CA GLY A 198 32.96 -19.44 14.26
C GLY A 198 33.08 -17.92 14.10
N LYS A 199 34.14 -17.41 13.47
CA LYS A 199 34.28 -15.99 13.13
C LYS A 199 33.70 -15.70 11.75
N ILE A 200 32.88 -14.66 11.64
CA ILE A 200 32.35 -14.19 10.36
C ILE A 200 33.52 -13.56 9.57
N PRO A 201 33.81 -14.00 8.33
CA PRO A 201 34.84 -13.36 7.52
C PRO A 201 34.41 -11.94 7.16
N ALA A 202 35.26 -10.94 7.38
CA ALA A 202 34.98 -9.52 7.11
C ALA A 202 34.47 -9.23 5.68
N ASN A 203 34.81 -10.09 4.72
CA ASN A 203 34.41 -9.97 3.31
C ASN A 203 32.95 -10.39 3.06
N ALA A 204 32.31 -11.09 4.01
CA ALA A 204 30.94 -11.56 3.89
C ALA A 204 29.92 -10.50 4.33
N GLU A 205 30.20 -9.77 5.41
CA GLU A 205 29.34 -8.67 5.89
C GLU A 205 29.16 -7.61 4.80
N ALA A 206 30.25 -7.19 4.15
CA ALA A 206 30.23 -6.21 3.06
C ALA A 206 29.39 -6.67 1.84
N ARG A 207 29.43 -7.96 1.49
CA ARG A 207 28.70 -8.50 0.32
C ARG A 207 27.20 -8.65 0.56
N THR A 208 26.79 -9.09 1.75
CA THR A 208 25.35 -9.15 2.12
C THR A 208 24.73 -7.77 2.23
N GLU A 209 25.48 -6.79 2.73
CA GLU A 209 25.02 -5.40 2.76
C GLU A 209 24.89 -4.83 1.34
N GLU A 210 25.89 -5.00 0.49
CA GLU A 210 25.88 -4.50 -0.90
C GLU A 210 24.76 -5.14 -1.76
N GLN A 211 24.48 -6.44 -1.57
CA GLN A 211 23.38 -7.13 -2.26
C GLN A 211 22.00 -6.68 -1.75
N ALA A 212 21.81 -6.52 -0.43
CA ALA A 212 20.58 -5.97 0.14
C ALA A 212 20.34 -4.52 -0.34
N ARG A 213 21.41 -3.73 -0.43
CA ARG A 213 21.38 -2.37 -0.97
C ARG A 213 21.00 -2.35 -2.45
N THR A 214 21.48 -3.31 -3.25
CA THR A 214 21.18 -3.40 -4.67
C THR A 214 19.72 -3.80 -4.92
N VAL A 215 19.18 -4.75 -4.15
CA VAL A 215 17.76 -5.15 -4.26
C VAL A 215 16.83 -4.03 -3.78
N ALA A 216 17.15 -3.37 -2.66
CA ALA A 216 16.41 -2.21 -2.17
C ALA A 216 16.43 -1.04 -3.18
N ALA A 217 17.59 -0.73 -3.77
CA ALA A 217 17.71 0.31 -4.79
C ALA A 217 16.91 -0.01 -6.08
N LEU A 218 16.81 -1.29 -6.46
CA LEU A 218 16.01 -1.74 -7.60
C LEU A 218 14.50 -1.70 -7.31
N GLU A 219 14.07 -2.06 -6.11
CA GLU A 219 12.66 -1.91 -5.68
C GLU A 219 12.24 -0.44 -5.59
N VAL A 220 13.08 0.43 -5.02
CA VAL A 220 12.84 1.88 -4.93
C VAL A 220 12.75 2.50 -6.33
N ARG A 221 13.64 2.14 -7.27
CA ARG A 221 13.54 2.63 -8.67
C ARG A 221 12.28 2.17 -9.40
N ALA A 222 11.76 0.97 -9.10
CA ALA A 222 10.56 0.44 -9.74
C ALA A 222 9.23 0.96 -9.13
N THR A 223 9.31 1.67 -8.00
CA THR A 223 8.16 2.18 -7.24
C THR A 223 8.27 3.67 -6.91
N SER A 224 9.31 4.35 -7.41
CA SER A 224 9.50 5.79 -7.24
C SER A 224 8.50 6.58 -8.05
N VAL A 225 7.89 7.57 -7.41
CA VAL A 225 6.96 8.52 -8.02
C VAL A 225 7.68 9.87 -8.13
N ARG A 226 7.75 10.43 -9.34
CA ARG A 226 8.66 11.57 -9.65
C ARG A 226 7.97 12.72 -10.36
N THR A 227 6.68 12.58 -10.63
CA THR A 227 5.90 13.62 -11.31
C THR A 227 4.74 14.06 -10.43
N TRP A 228 4.35 15.32 -10.58
CA TRP A 228 3.15 15.85 -9.92
C TRP A 228 1.89 15.05 -10.24
N ALA A 229 1.75 14.55 -11.49
CA ALA A 229 0.60 13.76 -11.90
C ALA A 229 0.49 12.44 -11.12
N GLU A 230 1.62 11.74 -10.92
CA GLU A 230 1.66 10.51 -10.12
C GLU A 230 1.39 10.79 -8.63
N ILE A 231 1.95 11.87 -8.07
CA ILE A 231 1.69 12.30 -6.68
C ILE A 231 0.21 12.62 -6.48
N SER A 232 -0.37 13.39 -7.40
CA SER A 232 -1.79 13.74 -7.39
C SER A 232 -2.69 12.50 -7.48
N ALA A 233 -2.28 11.48 -8.24
CA ALA A 233 -3.02 10.23 -8.33
C ALA A 233 -3.02 9.46 -7.00
N ILE A 234 -1.91 9.50 -6.24
CA ILE A 234 -1.86 8.91 -4.88
C ILE A 234 -2.83 9.65 -3.96
N ALA A 235 -2.80 10.98 -3.95
CA ALA A 235 -3.71 11.80 -3.15
C ALA A 235 -5.19 11.54 -3.50
N ALA A 236 -5.51 11.41 -4.79
CA ALA A 236 -6.85 11.05 -5.25
C ALA A 236 -7.26 9.64 -4.80
N ALA A 237 -6.37 8.65 -4.90
CA ALA A 237 -6.64 7.29 -4.43
C ALA A 237 -6.82 7.22 -2.90
N ALA A 238 -6.10 8.04 -2.15
CA ALA A 238 -6.24 8.15 -0.70
C ALA A 238 -7.62 8.68 -0.27
N SER A 239 -8.31 9.40 -1.15
CA SER A 239 -9.60 10.03 -0.90
C SER A 239 -10.81 9.08 -1.03
N ASP A 240 -10.60 7.78 -1.30
CA ASP A 240 -11.70 6.82 -1.37
C ASP A 240 -12.32 6.48 0.02
N ASP A 241 -13.62 6.15 0.02
CA ASP A 241 -14.39 5.78 1.23
C ASP A 241 -14.06 4.39 1.79
N THR A 242 -12.99 3.73 1.34
CA THR A 242 -12.54 2.41 1.82
C THR A 242 -11.27 2.50 2.68
N TRP A 243 -11.13 1.64 3.70
CA TRP A 243 -9.91 1.56 4.51
C TRP A 243 -8.88 0.62 3.87
N ARG A 244 -8.92 0.49 2.54
CA ARG A 244 -8.02 -0.41 1.81
C ARG A 244 -6.60 0.16 1.82
N PRO A 245 -5.56 -0.68 2.02
CA PRO A 245 -4.18 -0.26 1.89
C PRO A 245 -3.93 0.36 0.51
N LEU A 246 -3.22 1.50 0.48
CA LEU A 246 -2.74 2.07 -0.77
C LEU A 246 -1.52 1.29 -1.27
N PRO A 247 -1.22 1.34 -2.58
CA PRO A 247 0.03 0.82 -3.12
C PRO A 247 1.23 1.49 -2.44
N ARG A 248 2.28 0.71 -2.21
CA ARG A 248 3.55 1.24 -1.70
C ARG A 248 4.32 1.87 -2.86
N LEU A 249 4.29 3.19 -2.90
CA LEU A 249 4.98 4.03 -3.87
C LEU A 249 5.85 5.00 -3.07
N PHE A 250 7.01 5.39 -3.59
CA PHE A 250 7.94 6.29 -2.90
C PHE A 250 8.00 7.63 -3.63
N PRO A 251 7.27 8.65 -3.17
CA PRO A 251 7.38 9.98 -3.73
C PRO A 251 8.80 10.52 -3.53
N GLN A 252 9.44 10.95 -4.62
CA GLN A 252 10.65 11.74 -4.60
C GLN A 252 10.25 13.17 -4.94
N VAL A 253 10.10 13.99 -3.91
CA VAL A 253 9.51 15.32 -4.05
C VAL A 253 10.64 16.35 -4.00
N SER A 254 10.52 17.39 -4.82
CA SER A 254 11.39 18.56 -4.72
C SER A 254 10.57 19.82 -4.91
N PHE A 255 11.00 20.91 -4.28
CA PHE A 255 10.37 22.21 -4.50
C PHE A 255 10.37 22.58 -5.98
N ARG A 256 11.46 22.31 -6.71
CA ARG A 256 11.56 22.61 -8.13
C ARG A 256 10.46 21.92 -8.94
N MET A 257 10.26 20.62 -8.73
CA MET A 257 9.21 19.85 -9.40
C MET A 257 7.82 20.43 -9.11
N LEU A 258 7.55 20.80 -7.86
CA LEU A 258 6.25 21.35 -7.47
C LEU A 258 6.03 22.74 -8.03
N LEU A 259 7.03 23.62 -8.00
CA LEU A 259 6.94 24.95 -8.61
C LEU A 259 6.69 24.87 -10.11
N ASP A 260 7.38 23.99 -10.83
CA ASP A 260 7.18 23.83 -12.27
C ASP A 260 5.79 23.28 -12.62
N ALA A 261 5.21 22.44 -11.75
CA ALA A 261 3.89 21.86 -11.96
C ALA A 261 2.73 22.79 -11.53
N LEU A 262 2.90 23.54 -10.44
CA LEU A 262 1.82 24.26 -9.76
C LEU A 262 1.92 25.78 -9.90
N VAL A 263 3.11 26.30 -10.18
CA VAL A 263 3.38 27.72 -10.43
C VAL A 263 4.21 27.86 -11.72
N PRO A 264 3.67 27.39 -12.87
CA PRO A 264 4.44 27.30 -14.11
C PRO A 264 4.84 28.68 -14.67
N ASP A 265 4.08 29.72 -14.36
CA ASP A 265 4.43 31.09 -14.66
C ASP A 265 5.55 31.57 -13.73
N VAL A 266 6.76 31.65 -14.26
CA VAL A 266 7.97 32.00 -13.49
C VAL A 266 7.88 33.42 -12.95
N ASP A 267 7.28 34.35 -13.68
CA ASP A 267 7.17 35.77 -13.26
C ASP A 267 6.22 35.95 -12.07
N SER A 268 5.36 34.96 -11.79
CA SER A 268 4.48 34.93 -10.63
C SER A 268 5.15 34.39 -9.36
N ARG A 269 6.37 33.86 -9.46
CA ARG A 269 7.14 33.33 -8.33
C ARG A 269 7.80 34.47 -7.56
N SER A 270 7.92 34.31 -6.24
CA SER A 270 8.64 35.27 -5.41
C SER A 270 10.17 35.21 -5.61
N HIS A 271 10.66 34.08 -6.14
CA HIS A 271 12.07 33.72 -6.21
C HIS A 271 12.78 33.75 -4.84
N PHE A 272 12.03 33.44 -3.78
CA PHE A 272 12.53 33.45 -2.41
C PHE A 272 12.23 32.13 -1.70
N ALA A 273 13.26 31.50 -1.14
CA ALA A 273 13.14 30.26 -0.37
C ALA A 273 13.74 30.40 1.03
N VAL A 274 13.08 29.80 2.02
CA VAL A 274 13.55 29.77 3.41
C VAL A 274 13.90 28.34 3.79
N ASN A 275 15.10 28.14 4.31
CA ASN A 275 15.59 26.86 4.82
C ASN A 275 15.93 27.00 6.31
N ILE A 276 15.14 26.36 7.17
CA ILE A 276 15.37 26.29 8.62
C ILE A 276 15.94 24.91 8.95
N GLY A 277 17.13 24.88 9.55
CA GLY A 277 17.93 23.66 9.70
C GLY A 277 18.72 23.37 8.43
N ALA A 278 19.49 24.35 7.98
CA ALA A 278 20.19 24.28 6.70
C ALA A 278 21.39 23.33 6.71
N ARG A 279 21.94 23.00 7.87
CA ARG A 279 23.17 22.22 8.05
C ARG A 279 24.28 22.76 7.14
N ASP A 280 24.84 21.96 6.24
CA ASP A 280 25.89 22.41 5.31
C ASP A 280 25.34 23.08 4.04
N GLY A 281 24.02 23.15 3.88
CA GLY A 281 23.35 23.77 2.74
C GLY A 281 23.46 22.96 1.44
N ILE A 282 23.83 21.68 1.47
CA ILE A 282 23.94 20.82 0.29
C ILE A 282 23.34 19.44 0.53
N ILE A 283 23.80 18.75 1.58
CA ILE A 283 23.46 17.35 1.81
C ILE A 283 22.03 17.27 2.36
N HIS A 284 21.17 16.50 1.70
CA HIS A 284 19.72 16.40 1.98
C HIS A 284 18.96 17.74 1.94
N ASP A 285 19.52 18.77 1.30
CA ASP A 285 18.90 20.09 1.22
C ASP A 285 18.05 20.26 -0.05
N GLN A 286 16.73 20.31 0.13
CA GLN A 286 15.75 20.51 -0.94
C GLN A 286 15.70 21.95 -1.48
N VAL A 287 16.24 22.92 -0.75
CA VAL A 287 16.29 24.35 -1.13
C VAL A 287 17.55 24.67 -1.93
N TYR A 288 18.67 23.99 -1.68
CA TYR A 288 19.94 24.24 -2.39
C TYR A 288 19.84 24.23 -3.93
N PRO A 289 19.09 23.33 -4.59
CA PRO A 289 18.89 23.40 -6.04
C PRO A 289 18.30 24.74 -6.51
N LEU A 290 17.40 25.35 -5.75
CA LEU A 290 16.81 26.65 -6.08
C LEU A 290 17.85 27.77 -5.95
N PHE A 291 18.70 27.72 -4.92
CA PHE A 291 19.80 28.68 -4.77
C PHE A 291 20.78 28.61 -5.94
N LYS A 292 21.10 27.41 -6.44
CA LYS A 292 21.91 27.25 -7.66
C LYS A 292 21.29 27.88 -8.90
N GLU A 293 19.97 27.96 -8.94
CA GLU A 293 19.18 28.54 -10.03
C GLU A 293 18.94 30.04 -9.85
N GLY A 294 19.54 30.66 -8.82
CA GLY A 294 19.50 32.11 -8.60
C GLY A 294 18.38 32.59 -7.68
N TYR A 295 17.70 31.70 -6.96
CA TYR A 295 16.76 32.12 -5.92
C TYR A 295 17.49 32.93 -4.83
N GLY A 296 16.85 33.99 -4.38
CA GLY A 296 17.17 34.59 -3.09
C GLY A 296 16.64 33.72 -1.95
N GLY A 297 17.08 33.98 -0.73
CA GLY A 297 16.56 33.24 0.39
C GLY A 297 17.23 33.48 1.73
N LEU A 298 16.75 32.74 2.71
CA LEU A 298 17.22 32.77 4.09
C LEU A 298 17.52 31.35 4.55
N ALA A 299 18.79 31.05 4.80
CA ALA A 299 19.25 29.80 5.39
C ALA A 299 19.58 30.04 6.87
N ILE A 300 18.92 29.30 7.76
CA ILE A 300 19.06 29.42 9.21
C ILE A 300 19.62 28.10 9.75
N GLU A 301 20.69 28.19 10.52
CA GLU A 301 21.33 27.04 11.16
C GLU A 301 21.78 27.42 12.58
N ALA A 302 21.57 26.54 13.54
CA ALA A 302 21.88 26.81 14.94
C ALA A 302 23.26 26.26 15.35
N ASP A 303 23.67 25.13 14.77
CA ASP A 303 24.89 24.44 15.13
C ASP A 303 26.11 25.07 14.44
N ALA A 304 26.97 25.67 15.27
CA ALA A 304 28.21 26.30 14.85
C ALA A 304 29.15 25.33 14.11
N ALA A 305 29.02 24.01 14.28
CA ALA A 305 29.80 23.01 13.56
C ALA A 305 29.56 23.04 12.03
N PHE A 306 28.43 23.61 11.59
CA PHE A 306 28.12 23.78 10.17
C PHE A 306 28.45 25.16 9.62
N GLN A 307 28.76 26.15 10.47
CA GLN A 307 28.92 27.55 10.08
C GLN A 307 29.84 27.75 8.87
N ASP A 308 31.07 27.23 8.94
CA ASP A 308 32.07 27.42 7.88
C ASP A 308 31.66 26.72 6.58
N ARG A 309 31.10 25.51 6.69
CA ARG A 309 30.64 24.73 5.53
C ARG A 309 29.46 25.40 4.85
N LEU A 310 28.45 25.78 5.63
CA LEU A 310 27.24 26.45 5.13
C LEU A 310 27.59 27.76 4.43
N ALA A 311 28.38 28.62 5.08
CA ALA A 311 28.80 29.89 4.52
C ALA A 311 29.59 29.72 3.22
N SER A 312 30.55 28.79 3.19
CA SER A 312 31.36 28.51 1.99
C SER A 312 30.51 27.95 0.84
N ASN A 313 29.67 26.96 1.14
CA ASN A 313 28.83 26.29 0.15
C ASN A 313 27.80 27.24 -0.47
N LEU A 314 27.14 28.06 0.35
CA LEU A 314 26.15 29.02 -0.15
C LEU A 314 26.82 30.22 -0.83
N ALA A 315 28.00 30.66 -0.40
CA ALA A 315 28.76 31.70 -1.10
C ALA A 315 29.07 31.32 -2.55
N ALA A 316 29.32 30.04 -2.84
CA ALA A 316 29.58 29.54 -4.19
C ALA A 316 28.37 29.70 -5.15
N VAL A 317 27.15 29.83 -4.61
CA VAL A 317 25.91 29.98 -5.39
C VAL A 317 25.24 31.34 -5.19
N ASN A 318 25.73 32.18 -4.28
CA ASN A 318 25.18 33.49 -3.93
C ASN A 318 25.73 34.63 -4.80
N GLY A 319 25.82 34.44 -6.12
CA GLY A 319 26.34 35.46 -7.03
C GLY A 319 25.52 36.77 -7.06
N SER A 320 24.25 36.70 -6.65
CA SER A 320 23.33 37.83 -6.56
C SER A 320 23.36 38.56 -5.21
N ASN A 321 24.10 38.05 -4.21
CA ASN A 321 24.04 38.49 -2.82
C ASN A 321 22.62 38.50 -2.22
N ALA A 322 21.72 37.66 -2.74
CA ALA A 322 20.33 37.55 -2.31
C ALA A 322 20.07 36.36 -1.37
N ILE A 323 21.09 35.56 -1.06
CA ILE A 323 21.03 34.47 -0.07
C ILE A 323 21.64 34.96 1.24
N PHE A 324 20.86 34.92 2.30
CA PHE A 324 21.28 35.31 3.65
C PHE A 324 21.50 34.06 4.49
N VAL A 325 22.64 34.00 5.18
CA VAL A 325 22.97 32.93 6.12
C VAL A 325 22.91 33.48 7.53
N VAL A 326 22.17 32.80 8.41
CA VAL A 326 21.99 33.17 9.81
C VAL A 326 22.40 32.00 10.70
N MET A 327 23.40 32.23 11.55
CA MET A 327 23.87 31.27 12.54
C MET A 327 23.19 31.53 13.89
N GLU A 328 21.92 31.17 14.01
CA GLU A 328 21.16 31.28 15.25
C GLU A 328 20.03 30.25 15.29
N ALA A 329 19.58 29.89 16.51
CA ALA A 329 18.44 29.00 16.66
C ALA A 329 17.15 29.69 16.21
N ALA A 330 16.44 29.07 15.27
CA ALA A 330 15.09 29.49 14.92
C ALA A 330 14.15 29.20 16.11
N GLN A 331 13.45 30.22 16.59
CA GLN A 331 12.54 30.07 17.73
C GLN A 331 11.20 30.75 17.44
N PRO A 332 10.07 30.20 17.92
CA PRO A 332 8.76 30.80 17.71
C PRO A 332 8.68 32.29 18.10
N PRO A 333 9.29 32.79 19.20
CA PRO A 333 9.21 34.20 19.56
C PRO A 333 10.06 35.14 18.67
N SER A 334 11.13 34.65 18.04
CA SER A 334 12.08 35.47 17.28
C SER A 334 11.96 35.36 15.77
N ILE A 335 11.36 34.28 15.25
CA ILE A 335 11.35 33.97 13.82
C ILE A 335 10.71 35.08 12.97
N ASN A 336 9.66 35.74 13.48
CA ASN A 336 9.02 36.86 12.78
C ASN A 336 9.95 38.09 12.68
N ALA A 337 10.64 38.45 13.77
CA ALA A 337 11.60 39.54 13.76
C ALA A 337 12.75 39.25 12.78
N LEU A 338 13.17 37.98 12.68
CA LEU A 338 14.17 37.54 11.72
C LEU A 338 13.68 37.68 10.28
N PHE A 339 12.46 37.23 9.98
CA PHE A 339 11.87 37.33 8.65
C PHE A 339 11.70 38.79 8.22
N GLN A 340 11.29 39.68 9.14
CA GLN A 340 11.21 41.12 8.89
C GLN A 340 12.58 41.74 8.61
N LYS A 341 13.61 41.39 9.40
CA LYS A 341 14.99 41.87 9.24
C LYS A 341 15.53 41.55 7.84
N PHE A 342 15.29 40.35 7.35
CA PHE A 342 15.74 39.90 6.03
C PHE A 342 14.72 40.13 4.91
N ARG A 343 13.63 40.84 5.20
CA ARG A 343 12.57 41.20 4.23
C ARG A 343 12.03 39.99 3.48
N VAL A 344 11.83 38.88 4.18
CA VAL A 344 11.19 37.69 3.63
C VAL A 344 9.80 38.09 3.10
N PRO A 345 9.47 37.84 1.83
CA PRO A 345 8.13 38.12 1.30
C PRO A 345 7.06 37.35 2.06
N PHE A 346 5.86 37.91 2.22
CA PHE A 346 4.77 37.20 2.91
C PHE A 346 4.30 35.95 2.13
N ASP A 347 4.41 35.96 0.81
CA ASP A 347 3.93 34.93 -0.11
C ASP A 347 5.07 34.17 -0.82
N PHE A 348 6.21 34.04 -0.13
CA PHE A 348 7.42 33.39 -0.65
C PHE A 348 7.18 31.95 -1.14
N ASP A 349 8.08 31.41 -1.96
CA ASP A 349 7.76 30.19 -2.71
C ASP A 349 7.91 28.91 -1.87
N CYS A 350 9.00 28.79 -1.12
CA CYS A 350 9.36 27.51 -0.50
C CYS A 350 9.81 27.70 0.95
N LEU A 351 9.22 26.92 1.86
CA LEU A 351 9.62 26.82 3.26
C LEU A 351 10.06 25.38 3.57
N LYS A 352 11.32 25.20 3.96
CA LYS A 352 11.81 23.97 4.58
C LYS A 352 11.99 24.19 6.09
N ILE A 353 11.50 23.25 6.90
CA ILE A 353 11.74 23.17 8.34
C ILE A 353 12.16 21.74 8.67
N ASP A 354 13.37 21.59 9.17
CA ASP A 354 13.98 20.30 9.50
C ASP A 354 15.08 20.53 10.53
N ILE A 355 14.67 20.61 11.80
CA ILE A 355 15.54 20.94 12.94
C ILE A 355 15.43 19.90 14.07
N ASP A 356 14.86 18.73 13.79
CA ASP A 356 14.77 17.59 14.69
C ASP A 356 14.26 17.98 16.10
N SER A 357 13.28 18.89 16.22
CA SER A 357 12.84 19.40 17.54
C SER A 357 11.47 20.11 17.53
N ILE A 358 11.45 21.44 17.45
CA ILE A 358 10.27 22.31 17.61
C ILE A 358 9.72 22.77 16.25
N ASP A 359 9.78 21.90 15.26
CA ASP A 359 9.41 22.15 13.86
C ASP A 359 7.98 22.69 13.75
N LEU A 360 7.02 22.07 14.46
CA LEU A 360 5.62 22.47 14.43
C LEU A 360 5.37 23.82 15.12
N PRO A 361 5.88 24.11 16.33
CA PRO A 361 5.83 25.46 16.90
C PRO A 361 6.39 26.57 16.00
N ILE A 362 7.48 26.30 15.26
CA ILE A 362 8.05 27.27 14.31
C ILE A 362 7.08 27.49 13.16
N LEU A 363 6.56 26.42 12.55
CA LEU A 363 5.58 26.50 11.48
C LEU A 363 4.34 27.31 11.93
N GLN A 364 3.83 27.03 13.13
CA GLN A 364 2.71 27.77 13.71
C GLN A 364 3.01 29.26 13.82
N SER A 365 4.18 29.64 14.34
CA SER A 365 4.57 31.05 14.49
C SER A 365 4.67 31.78 13.14
N ILE A 366 5.26 31.13 12.13
CA ILE A 366 5.39 31.67 10.78
C ILE A 366 4.00 31.94 10.19
N LEU A 367 3.13 30.92 10.17
CA LEU A 367 1.82 31.05 9.52
C LEU A 367 0.87 31.99 10.29
N LEU A 368 0.91 31.98 11.63
CA LEU A 368 0.12 32.91 12.46
C LEU A 368 0.58 34.37 12.32
N SER A 369 1.83 34.60 11.89
CA SER A 369 2.36 35.93 11.60
C SER A 369 1.94 36.47 10.22
N GLY A 370 1.10 35.73 9.48
CA GLY A 370 0.58 36.14 8.17
C GLY A 370 1.44 35.73 6.98
N TYR A 371 2.55 35.03 7.21
CA TYR A 371 3.31 34.41 6.12
C TYR A 371 2.52 33.23 5.55
N SER A 372 2.54 33.11 4.22
CA SER A 372 1.77 32.14 3.44
C SER A 372 2.64 31.56 2.33
N PRO A 373 3.71 30.81 2.66
CA PRO A 373 4.56 30.17 1.66
C PRO A 373 3.76 29.34 0.67
N LYS A 374 4.15 29.28 -0.60
CA LYS A 374 3.43 28.49 -1.60
C LYS A 374 3.55 26.98 -1.34
N LEU A 375 4.74 26.54 -0.94
CA LEU A 375 5.11 25.16 -0.68
C LEU A 375 5.79 25.02 0.67
N ILE A 376 5.46 23.96 1.41
CA ILE A 376 6.07 23.66 2.72
C ILE A 376 6.59 22.23 2.70
N MET A 377 7.83 22.05 3.12
CA MET A 377 8.41 20.77 3.53
C MET A 377 8.70 20.89 5.03
N ILE A 378 8.21 19.92 5.81
CA ILE A 378 8.44 19.88 7.24
C ILE A 378 8.75 18.46 7.68
N GLU A 379 9.75 18.30 8.54
CA GLU A 379 10.06 17.01 9.15
C GLU A 379 8.95 16.57 10.12
N MET A 380 8.64 15.28 10.13
CA MET A 380 7.73 14.65 11.07
C MET A 380 8.45 13.57 11.88
N ASN A 381 7.96 13.29 13.08
CA ASN A 381 8.32 12.09 13.81
C ASN A 381 7.51 10.90 13.27
N PRO A 382 8.13 9.93 12.59
CA PRO A 382 7.42 8.80 11.99
C PRO A 382 7.03 7.73 13.01
N ASP A 383 7.52 7.80 14.25
CA ASP A 383 7.28 6.78 15.27
C ASP A 383 5.99 7.02 16.06
N ILE A 384 5.37 8.19 15.87
CA ILE A 384 4.08 8.55 16.45
C ILE A 384 2.99 8.41 15.38
N PRO A 385 2.24 7.30 15.34
CA PRO A 385 1.28 7.06 14.27
C PRO A 385 0.01 7.90 14.45
N PRO A 386 -0.73 8.19 13.37
CA PRO A 386 -2.11 8.64 13.48
C PRO A 386 -2.95 7.61 14.27
N PRO A 387 -3.91 8.04 15.11
CA PRO A 387 -4.46 9.40 15.25
C PRO A 387 -3.77 10.29 16.31
N PHE A 388 -2.58 9.93 16.81
CA PHE A 388 -1.97 10.68 17.91
C PHE A 388 -1.40 12.01 17.42
N GLN A 389 -1.85 13.11 18.03
CA GLN A 389 -1.37 14.47 17.79
C GLN A 389 -0.42 14.85 18.92
N ILE A 390 0.87 14.59 18.70
CA ILE A 390 1.92 14.82 19.72
C ILE A 390 3.00 15.69 19.11
N TYR A 391 3.46 16.69 19.83
CA TYR A 391 4.60 17.50 19.43
C TYR A 391 5.28 18.14 20.63
N LEU A 392 6.57 18.41 20.48
CA LEU A 392 7.35 19.13 21.48
C LEU A 392 6.92 20.60 21.55
N GLU A 393 6.51 21.07 22.73
CA GLU A 393 6.23 22.49 22.96
C GLU A 393 7.53 23.28 23.05
N PHE A 394 7.50 24.54 22.62
CA PHE A 394 8.64 25.42 22.80
C PHE A 394 8.80 25.80 24.28
N ASP A 395 9.93 25.41 24.86
CA ASP A 395 10.42 25.91 26.14
C ASP A 395 11.92 26.23 25.99
N PRO A 396 12.37 27.46 26.28
CA PRO A 396 13.77 27.85 26.11
C PRO A 396 14.75 27.11 27.05
N GLN A 397 14.23 26.42 28.07
CA GLN A 397 15.02 25.59 28.99
C GLN A 397 15.01 24.11 28.59
N CYS A 398 14.22 23.73 27.58
CA CYS A 398 14.14 22.36 27.12
C CYS A 398 15.40 21.99 26.32
N VAL A 399 16.02 20.89 26.73
CA VAL A 399 17.06 20.18 25.96
C VAL A 399 16.56 18.76 25.75
N CYS A 400 16.36 18.39 24.48
CA CYS A 400 15.96 17.05 24.08
C CYS A 400 17.15 16.26 23.54
N ASP A 401 17.07 14.94 23.68
CA ASP A 401 18.08 13.99 23.21
C ASP A 401 17.49 13.26 22.01
N GLU A 402 17.78 13.76 20.81
CA GLU A 402 17.27 13.24 19.53
C GLU A 402 17.50 11.73 19.39
N ALA A 403 18.63 11.22 19.90
CA ALA A 403 19.00 9.81 19.86
C ALA A 403 18.03 8.89 20.64
N LYS A 404 17.13 9.46 21.44
CA LYS A 404 16.09 8.71 22.16
C LYS A 404 14.72 8.76 21.48
N GLY A 405 14.56 9.52 20.40
CA GLY A 405 13.33 9.53 19.59
C GLY A 405 12.19 10.43 20.11
N ALA A 406 12.47 11.40 20.99
CA ALA A 406 11.52 12.46 21.36
C ALA A 406 11.84 13.79 20.70
N TYR A 407 11.68 13.81 19.39
CA TYR A 407 11.81 15.01 18.60
C TYR A 407 10.57 15.25 17.75
N GLY A 408 10.47 16.49 17.25
CA GLY A 408 9.53 16.87 16.22
C GLY A 408 8.05 16.81 16.64
N ALA A 409 7.24 16.56 15.62
CA ALA A 409 5.79 16.48 15.71
C ALA A 409 5.26 15.28 14.94
N SER A 410 4.18 14.67 15.42
CA SER A 410 3.52 13.58 14.72
C SER A 410 2.90 14.05 13.41
N ALA A 411 2.77 13.13 12.46
CA ALA A 411 2.14 13.39 11.16
C ALA A 411 0.75 14.02 11.29
N ASP A 412 -0.03 13.57 12.27
CA ASP A 412 -1.39 14.03 12.50
C ASP A 412 -1.43 15.48 13.01
N ALA A 413 -0.52 15.83 13.93
CA ALA A 413 -0.42 17.19 14.46
C ALA A 413 -0.04 18.19 13.36
N ILE A 414 0.97 17.87 12.54
CA ILE A 414 1.40 18.71 11.42
C ILE A 414 0.27 18.84 10.40
N TYR A 415 -0.36 17.72 10.02
CA TYR A 415 -1.48 17.73 9.07
C TYR A 415 -2.62 18.64 9.52
N ARG A 416 -3.01 18.56 10.80
CA ARG A 416 -4.06 19.41 11.36
C ARG A 416 -3.70 20.90 11.26
N GLU A 417 -2.51 21.27 11.70
CA GLU A 417 -2.10 22.68 11.74
C GLU A 417 -1.97 23.29 10.35
N ALA A 418 -1.42 22.54 9.39
CA ALA A 418 -1.30 22.98 8.00
C ALA A 418 -2.69 23.07 7.32
N SER A 419 -3.55 22.06 7.51
CA SER A 419 -4.89 22.04 6.92
C SER A 419 -5.78 23.18 7.41
N LEU A 420 -5.73 23.49 8.71
CA LEU A 420 -6.44 24.64 9.29
C LEU A 420 -6.00 26.00 8.72
N ARG A 421 -4.84 26.05 8.07
CA ARG A 421 -4.26 27.27 7.51
C ARG A 421 -4.24 27.27 5.98
N GLY A 422 -5.08 26.44 5.36
CA GLY A 422 -5.28 26.44 3.92
C GLY A 422 -4.20 25.71 3.13
N TYR A 423 -3.58 24.68 3.72
CA TYR A 423 -2.62 23.82 3.05
C TYR A 423 -3.13 22.39 2.88
N SER A 424 -2.70 21.76 1.80
CA SER A 424 -3.01 20.38 1.46
C SER A 424 -1.77 19.53 1.54
N LEU A 425 -1.84 18.42 2.27
CA LEU A 425 -0.83 17.36 2.18
C LEU A 425 -0.84 16.76 0.78
N ILE A 426 0.35 16.63 0.19
CA ILE A 426 0.53 16.00 -1.13
C ILE A 426 1.35 14.72 -1.07
N ALA A 427 2.28 14.60 -0.13
CA ALA A 427 3.16 13.44 -0.03
C ALA A 427 3.79 13.29 1.36
N PHE A 428 4.12 12.04 1.68
CA PHE A 428 5.12 11.67 2.67
C PHE A 428 6.35 11.19 1.91
N GLU A 429 7.52 11.69 2.28
CA GLU A 429 8.81 11.26 1.74
C GLU A 429 9.56 10.55 2.85
N SER A 430 9.63 9.22 2.74
CA SER A 430 10.22 8.35 3.77
C SER A 430 11.46 7.59 3.31
N PHE A 431 12.01 7.97 2.16
CA PHE A 431 13.13 7.31 1.50
C PHE A 431 14.00 8.34 0.80
N ASP A 432 15.30 8.26 1.07
CA ASP A 432 16.31 8.97 0.31
C ASP A 432 16.49 8.29 -1.05
N LYS A 433 16.61 9.11 -2.09
CA LYS A 433 16.93 8.72 -3.46
C LYS A 433 18.33 8.11 -3.60
N ASP A 434 19.25 8.47 -2.71
CA ASP A 434 20.68 8.13 -2.77
C ASP A 434 21.10 7.10 -1.70
N SER A 435 20.23 6.81 -0.72
CA SER A 435 20.46 5.80 0.31
C SER A 435 19.52 4.60 0.15
N PRO A 436 20.06 3.38 0.06
CA PRO A 436 19.26 2.15 0.02
C PRO A 436 18.64 1.77 1.37
N ARG A 437 18.88 2.55 2.44
CA ARG A 437 18.30 2.30 3.76
C ARG A 437 16.86 2.82 3.82
N PRO A 438 15.87 2.02 4.27
CA PRO A 438 14.52 2.51 4.52
C PRO A 438 14.52 3.62 5.60
N ARG A 439 13.60 4.60 5.53
CA ARG A 439 13.44 5.69 6.52
C ARG A 439 14.66 6.59 6.71
N THR A 440 15.26 7.05 5.62
CA THR A 440 16.34 8.05 5.69
C THR A 440 15.85 9.49 5.60
N GLU A 441 14.59 9.67 5.24
CA GLU A 441 13.90 10.96 5.16
C GLU A 441 12.62 10.85 5.98
N HIS A 442 12.17 11.93 6.62
CA HIS A 442 10.94 11.93 7.42
C HIS A 442 10.05 13.13 7.08
N ASN A 443 9.88 13.43 5.79
CA ASN A 443 9.32 14.71 5.38
C ASN A 443 7.83 14.60 5.02
N MET A 444 7.08 15.62 5.43
CA MET A 444 5.74 15.91 4.95
C MET A 444 5.77 17.09 3.99
N TRP A 445 5.08 16.95 2.86
CA TRP A 445 5.04 17.96 1.82
C TRP A 445 3.63 18.54 1.68
N PHE A 446 3.53 19.86 1.72
CA PHE A 446 2.29 20.60 1.64
C PHE A 446 2.31 21.66 0.55
N VAL A 447 1.13 21.90 -0.03
CA VAL A 447 0.87 22.91 -1.05
C VAL A 447 -0.27 23.79 -0.59
N ARG A 448 -0.17 25.11 -0.80
CA ARG A 448 -1.25 26.05 -0.51
C ARG A 448 -2.47 25.76 -1.39
N ASN A 449 -3.67 25.75 -0.81
CA ASN A 449 -4.88 25.24 -1.46
C ASN A 449 -5.27 26.00 -2.74
N ASP A 450 -4.99 27.30 -2.82
CA ASP A 450 -5.25 28.13 -3.99
C ASP A 450 -4.49 27.65 -5.24
N LEU A 451 -3.26 27.17 -5.07
CA LEU A 451 -2.45 26.58 -6.15
C LEU A 451 -3.01 25.25 -6.67
N LEU A 452 -3.88 24.61 -5.89
CA LEU A 452 -4.61 23.41 -6.27
C LEU A 452 -6.02 23.71 -6.79
N GLY A 453 -6.39 24.98 -6.93
CA GLY A 453 -7.75 25.41 -7.28
C GLY A 453 -8.78 25.07 -6.20
N ARG A 454 -8.37 25.07 -4.93
CA ARG A 454 -9.19 24.70 -3.78
C ARG A 454 -9.35 25.85 -2.79
N ASN A 455 -10.46 25.81 -2.04
CA ASN A 455 -10.69 26.74 -0.94
C ASN A 455 -9.84 26.36 0.28
N ALA A 456 -9.61 27.33 1.18
CA ALA A 456 -8.84 27.12 2.41
C ALA A 456 -9.38 25.96 3.26
N ASP A 457 -10.70 25.82 3.37
CA ASP A 457 -11.35 24.80 4.21
C ASP A 457 -11.54 23.43 3.51
N ASN A 458 -10.95 23.24 2.33
CA ASN A 458 -11.14 22.02 1.53
C ASN A 458 -9.80 21.43 1.07
N PRO A 459 -9.06 20.73 1.97
CA PRO A 459 -7.78 20.14 1.62
C PRO A 459 -7.93 19.08 0.51
N LEU A 460 -6.85 18.86 -0.26
CA LEU A 460 -6.76 17.86 -1.32
C LEU A 460 -7.05 16.45 -0.81
N VAL A 461 -6.55 16.16 0.39
CA VAL A 461 -6.63 14.87 1.06
C VAL A 461 -7.30 15.12 2.40
N SER A 462 -8.35 14.35 2.72
CA SER A 462 -9.00 14.36 4.03
C SER A 462 -8.10 13.77 5.12
N TRP A 463 -8.47 13.93 6.40
CA TRP A 463 -7.75 13.30 7.51
C TRP A 463 -7.57 11.79 7.29
N ARG A 464 -8.66 11.14 6.89
CA ARG A 464 -8.65 9.74 6.48
C ARG A 464 -7.65 9.43 5.37
N GLY A 465 -7.59 10.27 4.33
CA GLY A 465 -6.63 10.10 3.26
C GLY A 465 -5.18 10.25 3.75
N MET A 466 -4.91 11.21 4.65
CA MET A 466 -3.61 11.36 5.31
C MET A 466 -3.23 10.09 6.07
N VAL A 467 -4.14 9.55 6.89
CA VAL A 467 -3.92 8.31 7.65
C VAL A 467 -3.57 7.15 6.71
N ARG A 468 -4.29 7.03 5.58
CA ARG A 468 -4.02 5.98 4.58
C ARG A 468 -2.66 6.17 3.90
N MET A 469 -2.30 7.41 3.54
CA MET A 469 -1.00 7.73 2.95
C MET A 469 0.15 7.47 3.92
N TYR A 470 0.00 7.86 5.19
CA TYR A 470 0.98 7.58 6.24
C TYR A 470 1.25 6.07 6.35
N TRP A 471 0.20 5.27 6.51
CA TRP A 471 0.37 3.81 6.66
C TRP A 471 0.85 3.13 5.38
N ALA A 472 0.59 3.70 4.20
CA ALA A 472 1.15 3.20 2.95
C ALA A 472 2.69 3.29 2.92
N GLN A 473 3.24 4.34 3.54
CA GLN A 473 4.68 4.51 3.70
C GLN A 473 5.21 3.70 4.90
N MET A 474 4.59 3.82 6.07
CA MET A 474 5.18 3.42 7.35
C MET A 474 4.91 1.99 7.80
N ALA A 475 3.83 1.34 7.35
CA ALA A 475 3.35 0.06 7.88
C ALA A 475 4.33 -1.14 7.77
N ARG A 476 5.37 -1.03 6.94
CA ARG A 476 6.29 -2.15 6.62
C ARG A 476 7.76 -1.73 6.62
N LEU A 477 8.07 -0.63 7.28
CA LEU A 477 9.45 -0.18 7.47
C LEU A 477 9.91 -0.64 8.85
N ASP A 478 11.13 -1.18 8.95
CA ASP A 478 11.78 -1.49 10.23
C ASP A 478 11.85 -0.19 11.07
N CYS A 479 11.60 -0.31 12.37
CA CYS A 479 11.37 0.85 13.24
C CYS A 479 12.68 1.50 13.67
N ILE A 480 12.71 2.84 13.70
CA ILE A 480 13.85 3.60 14.28
C ILE A 480 13.55 3.71 15.77
N HIS A 481 14.56 3.42 16.57
CA HIS A 481 14.39 3.19 17.99
C HIS A 481 13.93 4.46 18.72
N VAL A 482 12.68 4.50 19.18
CA VAL A 482 12.39 5.10 20.48
C VAL A 482 12.81 4.04 21.49
N GLY A 483 13.97 4.23 22.12
CA GLY A 483 14.56 3.34 23.12
C GLY A 483 13.79 3.31 24.46
N VAL A 484 12.45 3.33 24.40
CA VAL A 484 11.57 3.22 25.55
C VAL A 484 11.09 1.79 25.61
N LEU A 485 11.62 1.07 26.58
CA LEU A 485 11.12 -0.21 27.02
C LEU A 485 9.66 -0.01 27.45
N THR A 486 8.72 -0.58 26.71
CA THR A 486 7.43 -0.98 27.28
C THR A 486 7.68 -1.87 28.51
N PRO A 487 6.69 -2.12 29.38
CA PRO A 487 6.84 -3.09 30.49
C PRO A 487 7.34 -4.47 30.03
N THR A 488 7.26 -4.78 28.73
CA THR A 488 7.71 -6.00 28.07
C THR A 488 9.09 -5.91 27.39
N ALA A 489 9.82 -4.80 27.55
CA ALA A 489 11.15 -4.58 26.99
C ALA A 489 11.23 -4.63 25.44
N GLN A 490 10.18 -4.18 24.75
CA GLN A 490 10.14 -4.11 23.28
C GLN A 490 10.29 -2.66 22.79
N ASP A 491 11.02 -2.48 21.69
CA ASP A 491 11.19 -1.18 21.02
C ASP A 491 9.83 -0.58 20.59
N MET A 492 9.66 0.71 20.87
CA MET A 492 8.46 1.46 20.52
C MET A 492 8.36 1.62 19.00
N CYS A 493 7.53 0.79 18.36
CA CYS A 493 7.33 0.77 16.92
C CYS A 493 5.88 1.15 16.59
N PRO A 494 5.58 2.09 15.67
CA PRO A 494 4.22 2.53 15.36
C PRO A 494 3.27 1.38 15.02
N ASN A 495 3.78 0.33 14.35
CA ASN A 495 3.02 -0.88 14.04
C ASN A 495 2.55 -1.66 15.28
N HIS A 496 3.40 -1.77 16.30
CA HIS A 496 3.07 -2.45 17.55
C HIS A 496 2.14 -1.58 18.39
N GLN A 497 2.48 -0.30 18.54
CA GLN A 497 1.69 0.66 19.31
C GLN A 497 0.24 0.73 18.86
N ILE A 498 0.00 0.88 17.55
CA ILE A 498 -1.38 1.00 17.05
C ILE A 498 -2.17 -0.30 17.27
N ARG A 499 -1.52 -1.46 17.24
CA ARG A 499 -2.16 -2.76 17.51
C ARG A 499 -2.50 -2.93 18.98
N GLU A 500 -1.57 -2.59 19.86
CA GLU A 500 -1.76 -2.68 21.31
C GLU A 500 -2.90 -1.77 21.75
N VAL A 501 -2.85 -0.49 21.35
CA VAL A 501 -3.91 0.48 21.66
C VAL A 501 -5.25 0.05 21.06
N PHE A 502 -5.27 -0.48 19.84
CA PHE A 502 -6.49 -1.01 19.23
C PHE A 502 -7.10 -2.16 20.06
N VAL A 503 -6.28 -3.10 20.53
CA VAL A 503 -6.73 -4.22 21.35
C VAL A 503 -7.20 -3.76 22.74
N GLU A 504 -6.46 -2.84 23.37
CA GLU A 504 -6.80 -2.26 24.68
C GLU A 504 -8.17 -1.55 24.66
N LEU A 505 -8.47 -0.87 23.56
CA LEU A 505 -9.77 -0.23 23.32
C LEU A 505 -10.86 -1.20 22.82
N GLY A 506 -10.67 -2.52 23.00
CA GLY A 506 -11.67 -3.54 22.69
C GLY A 506 -11.74 -3.98 21.22
N GLY A 507 -10.76 -3.60 20.40
CA GLY A 507 -10.67 -4.01 19.01
C GLY A 507 -10.37 -5.51 18.86
N GLN A 508 -11.24 -6.25 18.16
CA GLN A 508 -11.14 -7.72 18.09
C GLN A 508 -10.52 -8.27 16.78
N ASN A 509 -10.34 -7.43 15.75
CA ASN A 509 -9.92 -7.88 14.43
C ASN A 509 -8.48 -7.49 14.11
N ALA A 510 -7.53 -8.36 14.48
CA ALA A 510 -6.10 -8.16 14.24
C ALA A 510 -5.69 -8.15 12.74
N SER A 511 -6.58 -8.54 11.83
CA SER A 511 -6.36 -8.50 10.37
C SER A 511 -6.73 -7.15 9.73
N TRP A 512 -7.27 -6.21 10.50
CA TRP A 512 -7.58 -4.89 9.98
C TRP A 512 -6.34 -4.16 9.47
N PRO A 513 -6.44 -3.43 8.35
CA PRO A 513 -5.40 -2.50 7.95
C PRO A 513 -5.11 -1.48 9.06
N PHE A 514 -3.85 -1.09 9.25
CA PHE A 514 -3.46 -0.13 10.28
C PHE A 514 -4.23 1.19 10.19
N ALA A 515 -4.49 1.69 8.97
CA ALA A 515 -5.32 2.87 8.77
C ALA A 515 -6.73 2.72 9.36
N ARG A 516 -7.32 1.52 9.27
CA ARG A 516 -8.61 1.21 9.90
C ARG A 516 -8.51 1.13 11.42
N MET A 517 -7.39 0.62 11.95
CA MET A 517 -7.13 0.63 13.39
C MET A 517 -7.00 2.07 13.91
N SER A 518 -6.26 2.94 13.21
CA SER A 518 -6.18 4.37 13.53
C SER A 518 -7.54 5.05 13.54
N SER A 519 -8.38 4.78 12.54
CA SER A 519 -9.76 5.26 12.52
C SER A 519 -10.58 4.78 13.71
N TYR A 520 -10.41 3.52 14.12
CA TYR A 520 -11.11 2.97 15.27
C TYR A 520 -10.69 3.68 16.56
N VAL A 521 -9.39 3.91 16.75
CA VAL A 521 -8.84 4.64 17.91
C VAL A 521 -9.37 6.08 17.93
N ALA A 522 -9.44 6.75 16.78
CA ALA A 522 -9.95 8.12 16.65
C ALA A 522 -11.46 8.27 16.94
N GLN A 523 -12.21 7.17 16.89
CA GLN A 523 -13.65 7.13 17.13
C GLN A 523 -14.02 6.73 18.57
N GLN A 524 -13.03 6.43 19.42
CA GLN A 524 -13.28 6.11 20.81
C GLN A 524 -13.80 7.33 21.59
N ASP A 525 -14.40 7.06 22.74
CA ASP A 525 -14.96 8.11 23.56
C ASP A 525 -13.87 9.09 24.07
N PRO A 526 -14.23 10.35 24.35
CA PRO A 526 -13.26 11.36 24.74
C PRO A 526 -12.43 11.04 26.00
N LEU A 527 -12.97 10.25 26.95
CA LEU A 527 -12.24 9.91 28.18
C LEU A 527 -11.14 8.90 27.88
N SER A 528 -11.42 7.92 27.02
CA SER A 528 -10.42 6.96 26.54
C SER A 528 -9.33 7.65 25.72
N SER A 529 -9.70 8.53 24.80
CA SER A 529 -8.75 9.35 24.03
C SER A 529 -7.86 10.22 24.92
N MET A 530 -8.43 10.84 25.96
CA MET A 530 -7.68 11.68 26.90
C MET A 530 -6.71 10.87 27.77
N HIS A 531 -7.11 9.67 28.21
CA HIS A 531 -6.20 8.77 28.91
C HIS A 531 -5.02 8.35 28.05
N LEU A 532 -5.27 7.96 26.79
CA LEU A 532 -4.20 7.60 25.85
C LEU A 532 -3.25 8.76 25.59
N ALA A 533 -3.77 9.96 25.31
CA ALA A 533 -2.94 11.15 25.12
C ALA A 533 -2.09 11.46 26.37
N SER A 534 -2.68 11.31 27.57
CA SER A 534 -1.98 11.54 28.84
C SER A 534 -0.89 10.50 29.08
N PHE A 535 -1.15 9.23 28.75
CA PHE A 535 -0.17 8.16 28.83
C PHE A 535 1.03 8.43 27.91
N TRP A 536 0.75 8.77 26.65
CA TRP A 536 1.78 9.12 25.68
C TRP A 536 2.62 10.30 26.16
N ARG A 537 1.98 11.40 26.55
CA ARG A 537 2.65 12.57 27.11
C ARG A 537 3.58 12.20 28.26
N TRP A 538 3.09 11.40 29.21
CA TRP A 538 3.87 10.96 30.36
C TRP A 538 5.09 10.14 29.96
N GLN A 539 4.97 9.25 28.96
CA GLN A 539 6.10 8.47 28.44
C GLN A 539 7.17 9.39 27.86
N PHE A 540 6.79 10.36 27.03
CA PHE A 540 7.72 11.31 26.40
C PHE A 540 8.41 12.21 27.43
N GLU A 541 7.65 12.82 28.35
CA GLU A 541 8.19 13.72 29.38
C GLU A 541 9.12 12.99 30.38
N ARG A 542 8.89 11.70 30.66
CA ARG A 542 9.66 10.94 31.66
C ARG A 542 10.93 10.31 31.10
N HIS A 543 10.91 9.84 29.85
CA HIS A 543 11.95 8.96 29.34
C HIS A 543 12.89 9.61 28.33
N LEU A 544 12.52 10.77 27.75
CA LEU A 544 13.13 11.18 26.49
C LEU A 544 13.73 12.60 26.46
N CYS A 545 13.33 13.50 27.36
CA CYS A 545 13.97 14.81 27.48
C CYS A 545 14.23 15.22 28.94
N THR A 546 14.93 16.33 29.15
CA THR A 546 15.11 16.93 30.49
C THR A 546 13.78 17.31 31.14
N LYS A 547 13.74 17.45 32.49
CA LYS A 547 12.51 17.79 33.25
C LYS A 547 11.78 19.07 32.80
N ALA A 548 12.41 19.93 31.99
CA ALA A 548 11.83 21.17 31.49
C ALA A 548 10.99 20.98 30.21
N CYS A 549 11.19 19.89 29.46
CA CYS A 549 10.51 19.67 28.19
C CYS A 549 9.07 19.22 28.39
N LYS A 550 8.15 19.84 27.63
CA LYS A 550 6.72 19.53 27.66
C LYS A 550 6.24 19.09 26.30
N PHE A 551 5.35 18.11 26.30
CA PHE A 551 4.71 17.64 25.09
C PHE A 551 3.23 18.00 25.11
N SER A 552 2.78 18.58 24.01
CA SER A 552 1.35 18.64 23.70
C SER A 552 0.93 17.27 23.21
N ALA A 553 -0.20 16.77 23.70
CA ALA A 553 -0.72 15.47 23.33
C ALA A 553 -2.25 15.49 23.23
N ALA A 554 -2.75 15.05 22.08
CA ALA A 554 -4.16 14.83 21.82
C ALA A 554 -4.35 13.60 20.92
N VAL A 555 -5.61 13.18 20.75
CA VAL A 555 -6.00 12.16 19.78
C VAL A 555 -6.98 12.81 18.81
N ALA A 556 -6.71 12.69 17.51
CA ALA A 556 -7.62 13.17 16.47
C ALA A 556 -9.00 12.52 16.64
N ARG A 557 -10.06 13.30 16.46
CA ARG A 557 -11.43 12.79 16.45
C ARG A 557 -11.81 12.45 15.02
N GLY A 558 -12.29 11.23 14.78
CA GLY A 558 -12.65 10.78 13.44
C GLY A 558 -13.71 11.68 12.79
N ASP A 559 -13.46 12.04 11.52
CA ASP A 559 -14.27 12.88 10.61
C ASP A 559 -14.90 14.13 11.27
N GLY A 560 -14.02 15.10 11.60
CA GLY A 560 -14.35 16.49 11.91
C GLY A 560 -13.18 17.41 11.57
#